data_AF-Q2HUB4-F1
#
_entry.id   AF-Q2HUB4-F1
#
_cell.length_a   1.000
_cell.length_b   1.000
_cell.length_c   1.000
_cell.angle_alpha   90.00
_cell.angle_beta   90.00
_cell.angle_gamma   90.00
#
_symmetry.space_group_name_H-M   'P 1'
#
loop_
_entity.id
_entity.type
_entity.pdbx_description
1 polymer ?
#
loop_
_entity_poly.entity_id
_entity_poly.type
_entity_poly.pdbx_seq_one_letter_code
_entity_poly.pdbx_strand_id
1 'polypeptide(L)'
;MDFDASVKKMATTTLPVKRLFDSNNSMDFSVKRSKVSLYDDRDKDEDDIPSLNINKRSGKSADISFSSLRKELASLKKSFEECNGQKVEERQLRSIKRDIEKCCKELENKETEVKELESEKGEFEGLVEDFESEKKHFESRQKEFESKEKEFERRVKEFQSEEEEFKGRVKMFETKVEEFEGKMQQIENQTEDNLKSVKALELKENQIEVQIKDLFDEEKEFDISNMDDQFSITIDGTSEEIGILDNLRESSDPAKLVLDIILNPTIPLPKKGDKAVIIDEGWIYLLEQLMIISPNIIKSCVRDEALKLACELKANMKENTENSLEALGFLLILSIYGLVNYFDEDEVFKIFAYVASAAEYKIAVKLCRTLGFANKVSDFVEKYSR
;
A
#
# COMPACT_ATOMS: atom_id res chain seq x y z
N MET A 1 -28.43 1.19 -13.62
CA MET A 1 -28.08 2.58 -13.93
C MET A 1 -26.78 2.88 -13.19
N ASP A 2 -25.60 2.98 -13.75
CA ASP A 2 -24.97 2.62 -15.02
C ASP A 2 -23.49 2.48 -14.63
N PHE A 3 -22.83 1.36 -14.98
CA PHE A 3 -21.37 1.25 -14.78
C PHE A 3 -20.68 1.58 -16.10
N ASP A 4 -20.10 2.78 -16.13
CA ASP A 4 -19.29 3.32 -17.22
C ASP A 4 -17.93 2.61 -17.25
N ALA A 5 -17.64 1.90 -18.34
CA ALA A 5 -16.41 1.14 -18.54
C ALA A 5 -15.47 1.91 -19.47
N SER A 6 -14.56 2.69 -18.88
CA SER A 6 -13.51 3.40 -19.61
C SER A 6 -12.30 2.49 -19.87
N VAL A 7 -12.25 1.86 -21.05
CA VAL A 7 -11.12 1.03 -21.52
C VAL A 7 -9.96 1.92 -21.97
N LYS A 8 -8.87 1.94 -21.19
CA LYS A 8 -7.58 2.49 -21.62
C LYS A 8 -6.86 1.49 -22.53
N LYS A 9 -6.63 1.87 -23.79
CA LYS A 9 -5.74 1.17 -24.73
C LYS A 9 -4.29 1.24 -24.25
N MET A 10 -3.60 0.10 -24.19
CA MET A 10 -2.15 0.03 -23.97
C MET A 10 -1.46 -0.42 -25.26
N ALA A 11 -0.40 0.30 -25.63
CA ALA A 11 0.30 0.17 -26.90
C ALA A 11 1.27 -1.02 -26.91
N THR A 12 1.23 -1.81 -27.98
CA THR A 12 2.13 -2.94 -28.22
C THR A 12 3.45 -2.46 -28.83
N THR A 13 4.55 -2.61 -28.10
CA THR A 13 5.91 -2.31 -28.56
C THR A 13 6.54 -3.54 -29.19
N THR A 14 6.76 -3.51 -30.50
CA THR A 14 7.47 -4.53 -31.27
C THR A 14 8.99 -4.31 -31.21
N LEU A 15 9.78 -5.34 -30.89
CA LEU A 15 11.21 -5.42 -31.24
C LEU A 15 11.60 -6.88 -31.62
N PRO A 16 12.62 -7.08 -32.47
CA PRO A 16 12.81 -8.31 -33.22
C PRO A 16 13.83 -9.24 -32.55
N VAL A 17 13.64 -10.56 -32.68
CA VAL A 17 14.65 -11.55 -32.30
C VAL A 17 15.18 -12.23 -33.56
N LYS A 18 16.41 -11.87 -33.94
CA LYS A 18 17.26 -12.66 -34.82
C LYS A 18 17.75 -13.90 -34.08
N ARG A 19 17.70 -15.07 -34.72
CA ARG A 19 18.77 -16.08 -34.61
C ARG A 19 19.01 -16.76 -35.96
N LEU A 20 20.28 -16.71 -36.39
CA LEU A 20 20.91 -17.59 -37.36
C LEU A 20 20.98 -19.02 -36.79
N PHE A 21 20.83 -20.03 -37.64
CA PHE A 21 21.75 -21.18 -37.73
C PHE A 21 21.65 -21.79 -39.13
N ASP A 22 22.76 -21.73 -39.86
CA ASP A 22 23.03 -22.51 -41.07
C ASP A 22 23.25 -23.99 -40.70
N SER A 23 22.76 -24.89 -41.55
CA SER A 23 23.51 -26.12 -41.85
C SER A 23 23.13 -26.65 -43.23
N ASN A 24 24.14 -26.64 -44.10
CA ASN A 24 24.17 -27.29 -45.39
C ASN A 24 24.00 -28.81 -45.23
N ASN A 25 23.17 -29.41 -46.09
CA ASN A 25 23.47 -30.75 -46.57
C ASN A 25 23.12 -30.86 -48.05
N SER A 26 24.16 -30.71 -48.86
CA SER A 26 24.21 -31.06 -50.27
C SER A 26 24.16 -32.58 -50.39
N MET A 27 23.18 -33.11 -51.10
CA MET A 27 23.20 -34.50 -51.57
C MET A 27 23.03 -34.50 -53.08
N ASP A 28 24.18 -34.53 -53.75
CA ASP A 28 24.35 -34.57 -55.19
C ASP A 28 23.98 -35.97 -55.72
N PHE A 29 22.77 -36.12 -56.27
CA PHE A 29 22.40 -37.34 -56.99
C PHE A 29 22.92 -37.26 -58.43
N SER A 30 24.11 -37.82 -58.63
CA SER A 30 24.67 -38.12 -59.95
C SER A 30 23.77 -39.10 -60.72
N VAL A 31 22.93 -38.61 -61.62
CA VAL A 31 22.28 -39.43 -62.66
C VAL A 31 23.12 -39.36 -63.93
N LYS A 32 23.85 -40.45 -64.23
CA LYS A 32 24.56 -40.65 -65.50
C LYS A 32 23.56 -40.55 -66.65
N ARG A 33 23.63 -39.47 -67.44
CA ARG A 33 23.01 -39.37 -68.76
C ARG A 33 23.66 -40.40 -69.69
N SER A 34 22.95 -41.47 -70.00
CA SER A 34 23.25 -42.28 -71.18
C SER A 34 22.68 -41.55 -72.40
N LYS A 35 23.55 -40.91 -73.20
CA LYS A 35 23.20 -40.45 -74.54
C LYS A 35 23.28 -41.65 -75.49
N VAL A 36 22.16 -42.34 -75.68
CA VAL A 36 21.98 -43.20 -76.86
C VAL A 36 21.36 -42.34 -77.94
N SER A 37 22.24 -41.85 -78.82
CA SER A 37 21.92 -41.34 -80.15
C SER A 37 21.40 -42.48 -81.01
N LEU A 38 20.32 -42.29 -81.79
CA LEU A 38 20.05 -42.92 -83.10
C LEU A 38 18.66 -42.54 -83.64
N TYR A 39 18.64 -41.54 -84.52
CA TYR A 39 17.85 -41.39 -85.76
C TYR A 39 18.87 -40.78 -86.74
N ASP A 40 19.00 -41.07 -88.01
CA ASP A 40 18.37 -41.92 -89.01
C ASP A 40 19.49 -42.15 -90.03
N ASP A 41 19.60 -43.35 -90.61
CA ASP A 41 20.10 -43.52 -91.98
C ASP A 41 19.95 -45.00 -92.34
N ARG A 42 18.76 -45.34 -92.84
CA ARG A 42 18.56 -46.53 -93.65
C ARG A 42 18.82 -46.12 -95.08
N ASP A 43 19.96 -46.52 -95.61
CA ASP A 43 20.16 -46.62 -97.05
C ASP A 43 20.99 -47.86 -97.37
N LYS A 44 20.39 -48.70 -98.22
CA LYS A 44 20.98 -49.76 -99.05
C LYS A 44 21.44 -51.03 -98.35
N ASP A 45 20.53 -51.99 -98.29
CA ASP A 45 20.87 -53.37 -98.65
C ASP A 45 19.86 -53.82 -99.71
N GLU A 46 20.39 -54.13 -100.89
CA GLU A 46 19.64 -54.62 -102.03
C GLU A 46 19.07 -56.01 -101.75
N ASP A 47 17.86 -56.19 -102.29
CA ASP A 47 17.10 -57.43 -102.31
C ASP A 47 17.88 -58.56 -103.00
N ASP A 48 18.00 -59.68 -102.31
CA ASP A 48 18.28 -60.97 -102.94
C ASP A 48 17.29 -62.02 -102.41
N ILE A 49 16.82 -62.86 -103.35
CA ILE A 49 16.06 -64.14 -103.22
C ILE A 49 14.53 -64.02 -103.45
N PRO A 50 13.89 -64.86 -104.30
CA PRO A 50 14.25 -65.31 -105.65
C PRO A 50 13.02 -65.35 -106.61
N SER A 51 13.30 -65.57 -107.90
CA SER A 51 12.37 -65.75 -109.02
C SER A 51 11.08 -66.56 -108.74
N LEU A 52 9.92 -65.93 -108.98
CA LEU A 52 8.61 -66.59 -109.02
C LEU A 52 8.50 -67.45 -110.30
N ASN A 53 8.55 -68.78 -110.13
CA ASN A 53 8.34 -69.72 -111.22
C ASN A 53 6.83 -69.89 -111.45
N ILE A 54 6.30 -69.27 -112.51
CA ILE A 54 4.91 -69.40 -112.93
C ILE A 54 4.74 -70.77 -113.60
N ASN A 55 4.18 -71.74 -112.88
CA ASN A 55 3.63 -72.95 -113.47
C ASN A 55 2.14 -73.06 -113.19
N LYS A 56 1.35 -72.89 -114.27
CA LYS A 56 -0.07 -73.21 -114.37
C LYS A 56 -0.31 -74.68 -114.00
N ARG A 57 -1.25 -74.95 -113.08
CA ARG A 57 -2.14 -76.14 -113.17
C ARG A 57 -3.39 -76.06 -112.27
N SER A 58 -4.53 -76.05 -112.95
CA SER A 58 -5.82 -76.73 -112.67
C SER A 58 -6.45 -76.72 -111.26
N GLY A 59 -7.56 -75.98 -111.16
CA GLY A 59 -8.93 -76.47 -110.88
C GLY A 59 -9.15 -77.48 -109.74
N LYS A 60 -9.93 -77.04 -108.72
CA LYS A 60 -10.52 -77.74 -107.55
C LYS A 60 -9.83 -77.57 -106.18
N SER A 61 -8.53 -77.29 -106.11
CA SER A 61 -7.85 -76.99 -104.84
C SER A 61 -8.06 -75.54 -104.37
N ALA A 62 -8.20 -74.60 -105.31
CA ALA A 62 -8.39 -73.18 -105.00
C ALA A 62 -9.72 -72.89 -104.30
N ASP A 63 -10.81 -73.62 -104.59
CA ASP A 63 -12.12 -73.37 -103.97
C ASP A 63 -12.16 -73.74 -102.48
N ILE A 64 -11.47 -74.81 -102.08
CA ILE A 64 -11.33 -75.18 -100.66
C ILE A 64 -10.50 -74.10 -99.94
N SER A 65 -9.41 -73.63 -100.55
CA SER A 65 -8.59 -72.52 -100.04
C SER A 65 -9.36 -71.20 -99.96
N PHE A 66 -10.15 -70.83 -100.96
CA PHE A 66 -11.00 -69.64 -100.96
C PHE A 66 -12.13 -69.75 -99.93
N SER A 67 -12.68 -70.95 -99.70
CA SER A 67 -13.68 -71.18 -98.64
C SER A 67 -13.08 -71.07 -97.24
N SER A 68 -11.83 -71.51 -97.05
CA SER A 68 -11.07 -71.35 -95.80
C SER A 68 -10.74 -69.88 -95.56
N LEU A 69 -10.22 -69.18 -96.57
CA LEU A 69 -9.92 -67.75 -96.50
C LEU A 69 -11.17 -66.89 -96.24
N ARG A 70 -12.34 -67.26 -96.79
CA ARG A 70 -13.61 -66.58 -96.47
C ARG A 70 -14.01 -66.76 -95.01
N LYS A 71 -13.81 -67.96 -94.44
CA LYS A 71 -14.09 -68.21 -93.02
C LYS A 71 -13.12 -67.44 -92.13
N GLU A 72 -11.84 -67.40 -92.46
CA GLU A 72 -10.85 -66.60 -91.75
C GLU A 72 -11.14 -65.10 -91.84
N LEU A 73 -11.51 -64.59 -93.02
CA LEU A 73 -11.95 -63.20 -93.18
C LEU A 73 -13.22 -62.89 -92.39
N ALA A 74 -14.17 -63.81 -92.35
CA ALA A 74 -15.39 -63.65 -91.54
C ALA A 74 -15.07 -63.64 -90.03
N SER A 75 -14.16 -64.52 -89.58
CA SER A 75 -13.68 -64.55 -88.19
C SER A 75 -12.89 -63.29 -87.83
N LEU A 76 -12.03 -62.80 -88.73
CA LEU A 76 -11.25 -61.57 -88.56
C LEU A 76 -12.14 -60.33 -88.56
N LYS A 77 -13.16 -60.30 -89.41
CA LYS A 77 -14.17 -59.23 -89.42
C LYS A 77 -14.94 -59.22 -88.10
N LYS A 78 -15.35 -60.39 -87.60
CA LYS A 78 -16.02 -60.51 -86.31
C LYS A 78 -15.15 -60.03 -85.14
N SER A 79 -13.87 -60.41 -85.12
CA SER A 79 -12.94 -59.95 -84.08
C SER A 79 -12.61 -58.45 -84.19
N PHE A 80 -12.65 -57.88 -85.40
CA PHE A 80 -12.54 -56.44 -85.61
C PHE A 80 -13.78 -55.69 -85.07
N GLU A 81 -14.98 -56.24 -85.27
CA GLU A 81 -16.21 -55.72 -84.68
C GLU A 81 -16.19 -55.80 -83.13
N GLU A 82 -15.65 -56.89 -82.56
CA GLU A 82 -15.41 -57.05 -81.10
C GLU A 82 -14.33 -56.08 -80.57
N CYS A 83 -13.27 -55.82 -81.34
CA CYS A 83 -12.26 -54.79 -81.05
C CYS A 83 -12.86 -53.38 -81.03
N ASN A 84 -13.93 -53.14 -81.80
CA ASN A 84 -14.69 -51.90 -81.71
C ASN A 84 -15.40 -51.73 -80.34
N GLY A 85 -15.67 -52.83 -79.63
CA GLY A 85 -16.12 -52.84 -78.23
C GLY A 85 -15.06 -52.37 -77.23
N GLN A 86 -13.77 -52.61 -77.50
CA GLN A 86 -12.64 -52.12 -76.69
C GLN A 86 -12.57 -50.57 -76.66
N LYS A 87 -13.15 -49.88 -77.65
CA LYS A 87 -13.29 -48.40 -77.62
C LYS A 87 -14.24 -47.91 -76.52
N VAL A 88 -15.21 -48.72 -76.10
CA VAL A 88 -16.12 -48.39 -74.99
C VAL A 88 -15.37 -48.47 -73.66
N GLU A 89 -14.57 -49.52 -73.46
CA GLU A 89 -13.71 -49.69 -72.29
C GLU A 89 -12.68 -48.56 -72.19
N GLU A 90 -12.10 -48.13 -73.31
CA GLU A 90 -11.16 -47.00 -73.35
C GLU A 90 -11.85 -45.66 -72.98
N ARG A 91 -13.12 -45.45 -73.37
CA ARG A 91 -13.91 -44.28 -72.94
C ARG A 91 -14.24 -44.34 -71.44
N GLN A 92 -14.56 -45.51 -70.90
CA GLN A 92 -14.80 -45.71 -69.47
C GLN A 92 -13.52 -45.43 -68.67
N LEU A 93 -12.37 -45.96 -69.11
CA LEU A 93 -11.07 -45.72 -68.48
C LEU A 93 -10.71 -44.23 -68.46
N ARG A 94 -10.97 -43.50 -69.56
CA ARG A 94 -10.82 -42.03 -69.62
C ARG A 94 -11.77 -41.28 -68.68
N SER A 95 -12.96 -41.83 -68.40
CA SER A 95 -13.88 -41.23 -67.41
C SER A 95 -13.38 -41.46 -65.99
N ILE A 96 -13.06 -42.71 -65.64
CA ILE A 96 -12.52 -43.07 -64.33
C ILE A 96 -11.26 -42.27 -64.01
N LYS A 97 -10.36 -42.10 -64.99
CA LYS A 97 -9.16 -41.26 -64.82
C LYS A 97 -9.51 -39.81 -64.43
N ARG A 98 -10.51 -39.21 -65.07
CA ARG A 98 -10.96 -37.85 -64.73
C ARG A 98 -11.58 -37.79 -63.34
N ASP A 99 -12.37 -38.79 -62.97
CA ASP A 99 -12.98 -38.88 -61.64
C ASP A 99 -11.93 -39.06 -60.55
N ILE A 100 -10.91 -39.90 -60.76
CA ILE A 100 -9.76 -40.04 -59.87
C ILE A 100 -9.01 -38.72 -59.72
N GLU A 101 -8.70 -38.03 -60.82
CA GLU A 101 -8.00 -36.75 -60.76
C GLU A 101 -8.80 -35.71 -59.97
N LYS A 102 -10.13 -35.70 -60.15
CA LYS A 102 -11.03 -34.85 -59.36
C LYS A 102 -10.99 -35.20 -57.88
N CYS A 103 -11.10 -36.49 -57.54
CA CYS A 103 -11.02 -36.97 -56.15
C CYS A 103 -9.66 -36.66 -55.51
N CYS A 104 -8.55 -36.74 -56.24
CA CYS A 104 -7.23 -36.38 -55.73
C CYS A 104 -7.17 -34.88 -55.35
N LYS A 105 -7.70 -33.99 -56.17
CA LYS A 105 -7.77 -32.54 -55.87
C LYS A 105 -8.66 -32.26 -54.66
N GLU A 106 -9.80 -32.94 -54.57
CA GLU A 106 -10.69 -32.84 -53.39
C GLU A 106 -9.99 -33.32 -52.12
N LEU A 107 -9.23 -34.42 -52.18
CA LEU A 107 -8.48 -34.94 -51.05
C LEU A 107 -7.38 -33.98 -50.59
N GLU A 108 -6.63 -33.38 -51.53
CA GLU A 108 -5.58 -32.40 -51.22
C GLU A 108 -6.17 -31.17 -50.51
N ASN A 109 -7.31 -30.64 -51.00
CA ASN A 109 -8.01 -29.54 -50.34
C ASN A 109 -8.51 -29.92 -48.93
N LYS A 110 -8.98 -31.16 -48.74
CA LYS A 110 -9.39 -31.64 -47.42
C LYS A 110 -8.21 -31.84 -46.47
N GLU A 111 -7.05 -32.25 -46.98
CA GLU A 111 -5.84 -32.32 -46.19
C GLU A 111 -5.39 -30.93 -45.71
N THR A 112 -5.50 -29.90 -46.56
CA THR A 112 -5.20 -28.52 -46.14
C THR A 112 -6.19 -28.01 -45.08
N GLU A 113 -7.49 -28.28 -45.24
CA GLU A 113 -8.53 -27.88 -44.28
C GLU A 113 -8.32 -28.55 -42.91
N VAL A 114 -7.89 -29.83 -42.89
CA VAL A 114 -7.57 -30.54 -41.64
C VAL A 114 -6.36 -29.92 -40.94
N LYS A 115 -5.31 -29.53 -41.66
CA LYS A 115 -4.13 -28.87 -41.07
C LYS A 115 -4.47 -27.51 -40.44
N GLU A 116 -5.37 -26.76 -41.07
CA GLU A 116 -5.88 -25.49 -40.53
C GLU A 116 -6.67 -25.74 -39.23
N LEU A 117 -7.59 -26.71 -39.23
CA LEU A 117 -8.38 -27.07 -38.05
C LEU A 117 -7.52 -27.61 -36.90
N GLU A 118 -6.45 -28.35 -37.19
CA GLU A 118 -5.49 -28.80 -36.17
C GLU A 118 -4.76 -27.62 -35.51
N SER A 119 -4.44 -26.58 -36.29
CA SER A 119 -3.81 -25.37 -35.77
C SER A 119 -4.78 -24.58 -34.88
N GLU A 120 -6.02 -24.38 -35.36
CA GLU A 120 -7.08 -23.71 -34.59
C GLU A 120 -7.41 -24.45 -33.29
N LYS A 121 -7.44 -25.79 -33.32
CA LYS A 121 -7.61 -26.61 -32.11
C LYS A 121 -6.52 -26.34 -31.08
N GLY A 122 -5.26 -26.20 -31.50
CA GLY A 122 -4.14 -25.87 -30.60
C GLY A 122 -4.30 -24.49 -29.96
N GLU A 123 -4.77 -23.49 -30.71
CA GLU A 123 -5.08 -22.16 -30.16
C GLU A 123 -6.21 -22.23 -29.12
N PHE A 124 -7.28 -22.98 -29.41
CA PHE A 124 -8.36 -23.20 -28.44
C PHE A 124 -7.91 -23.92 -27.18
N GLU A 125 -7.03 -24.92 -27.29
CA GLU A 125 -6.45 -25.61 -26.12
C GLU A 125 -5.67 -24.62 -25.22
N GLY A 126 -4.87 -23.74 -25.82
CA GLY A 126 -4.16 -22.69 -25.09
C GLY A 126 -5.11 -21.72 -24.39
N LEU A 127 -6.17 -21.27 -25.07
CA LEU A 127 -7.19 -20.41 -24.46
C LEU A 127 -7.90 -21.09 -23.29
N VAL A 128 -8.18 -22.39 -23.38
CA VAL A 128 -8.79 -23.15 -22.28
C VAL A 128 -7.85 -23.21 -21.06
N GLU A 129 -6.56 -23.40 -21.28
CA GLU A 129 -5.57 -23.40 -20.19
C GLU A 129 -5.48 -22.02 -19.51
N ASP A 130 -5.47 -20.94 -20.30
CA ASP A 130 -5.50 -19.57 -19.80
C ASP A 130 -6.75 -19.30 -18.95
N PHE A 131 -7.94 -19.67 -19.45
CA PHE A 131 -9.19 -19.54 -18.69
C PHE A 131 -9.19 -20.36 -17.40
N GLU A 132 -8.59 -21.54 -17.40
CA GLU A 132 -8.49 -22.36 -16.20
C GLU A 132 -7.58 -21.70 -15.15
N SER A 133 -6.47 -21.08 -15.59
CA SER A 133 -5.58 -20.33 -14.71
C SER A 133 -6.26 -19.10 -14.12
N GLU A 134 -7.03 -18.36 -14.93
CA GLU A 134 -7.76 -17.17 -14.50
C GLU A 134 -8.88 -17.53 -13.51
N LYS A 135 -9.59 -18.64 -13.74
CA LYS A 135 -10.57 -19.18 -12.78
C LYS A 135 -9.94 -19.46 -11.42
N LYS A 136 -8.77 -20.11 -11.38
CA LYS A 136 -8.03 -20.38 -10.13
C LYS A 136 -7.62 -19.10 -9.40
N HIS A 137 -7.23 -18.07 -10.15
CA HIS A 137 -6.93 -16.75 -9.59
C HIS A 137 -8.17 -16.10 -8.97
N PHE A 138 -9.33 -16.14 -9.65
CA PHE A 138 -10.59 -15.62 -9.09
C PHE A 138 -11.04 -16.38 -7.83
N GLU A 139 -10.93 -17.71 -7.81
CA GLU A 139 -11.24 -18.51 -6.62
C GLU A 139 -10.35 -18.14 -5.43
N SER A 140 -9.07 -17.87 -5.68
CA SER A 140 -8.13 -17.41 -4.64
C SER A 140 -8.51 -16.03 -4.11
N ARG A 141 -8.85 -15.10 -5.01
CA ARG A 141 -9.28 -13.75 -4.66
C ARG A 141 -10.60 -13.73 -3.88
N GLN A 142 -11.53 -14.63 -4.22
CA GLN A 142 -12.79 -14.79 -3.48
C GLN A 142 -12.51 -15.16 -2.01
N LYS A 143 -11.64 -16.15 -1.77
CA LYS A 143 -11.26 -16.57 -0.41
C LYS A 143 -10.60 -15.43 0.38
N GLU A 144 -9.77 -14.62 -0.28
CA GLU A 144 -9.17 -13.43 0.34
C GLU A 144 -10.24 -12.43 0.78
N PHE A 145 -11.22 -12.13 -0.08
CA PHE A 145 -12.32 -11.23 0.26
C PHE A 145 -13.18 -11.77 1.40
N GLU A 146 -13.50 -13.06 1.41
CA GLU A 146 -14.24 -13.70 2.52
C GLU A 146 -13.48 -13.59 3.85
N SER A 147 -12.15 -13.66 3.83
CA SER A 147 -11.33 -13.46 5.03
C SER A 147 -11.36 -11.99 5.49
N LYS A 148 -11.25 -11.04 4.56
CA LYS A 148 -11.32 -9.59 4.86
C LYS A 148 -12.69 -9.19 5.40
N GLU A 149 -13.78 -9.75 4.87
CA GLU A 149 -15.14 -9.53 5.37
C GLU A 149 -15.27 -9.97 6.84
N LYS A 150 -14.76 -11.16 7.18
CA LYS A 150 -14.75 -11.66 8.57
C LYS A 150 -13.90 -10.78 9.49
N GLU A 151 -12.82 -10.19 8.99
CA GLU A 151 -12.00 -9.25 9.74
C GLU A 151 -12.74 -7.93 10.01
N PHE A 152 -13.39 -7.36 9.00
CA PHE A 152 -14.22 -6.17 9.18
C PHE A 152 -15.37 -6.40 10.15
N GLU A 153 -16.07 -7.53 10.04
CA GLU A 153 -17.15 -7.91 10.95
C GLU A 153 -16.69 -7.97 12.41
N ARG A 154 -15.47 -8.47 12.67
CA ARG A 154 -14.88 -8.47 14.01
C ARG A 154 -14.61 -7.04 14.49
N ARG A 155 -14.02 -6.21 13.64
CA ARG A 155 -13.66 -4.83 13.98
C ARG A 155 -14.89 -3.96 14.25
N VAL A 156 -15.99 -4.19 13.53
CA VAL A 156 -17.27 -3.53 13.80
C VAL A 156 -17.77 -3.87 15.20
N LYS A 157 -17.70 -5.14 15.62
CA LYS A 157 -18.10 -5.57 16.97
C LYS A 157 -17.22 -4.96 18.06
N GLU A 158 -15.93 -4.85 17.81
CA GLU A 158 -14.98 -4.20 18.73
C GLU A 158 -15.34 -2.71 18.90
N PHE A 159 -15.53 -1.97 17.82
CA PHE A 159 -15.95 -0.57 17.88
C PHE A 159 -17.30 -0.37 18.57
N GLN A 160 -18.27 -1.27 18.35
CA GLN A 160 -19.55 -1.20 19.07
C GLN A 160 -19.37 -1.38 20.59
N SER A 161 -18.43 -2.24 21.02
CA SER A 161 -18.12 -2.41 22.44
C SER A 161 -17.44 -1.16 23.02
N GLU A 162 -16.48 -0.58 22.28
CA GLU A 162 -15.80 0.66 22.69
C GLU A 162 -16.78 1.85 22.77
N GLU A 163 -17.75 1.94 21.86
CA GLU A 163 -18.78 2.97 21.86
C GLU A 163 -19.64 2.89 23.13
N GLU A 164 -20.09 1.70 23.51
CA GLU A 164 -20.87 1.51 24.75
C GLU A 164 -20.03 1.77 26.01
N GLU A 165 -18.73 1.43 26.01
CA GLU A 165 -17.84 1.79 27.11
C GLU A 165 -17.69 3.32 27.23
N PHE A 166 -17.45 4.00 26.11
CA PHE A 166 -17.31 5.45 26.07
C PHE A 166 -18.58 6.15 26.56
N LYS A 167 -19.74 5.68 26.11
CA LYS A 167 -21.05 6.16 26.58
C LYS A 167 -21.23 5.95 28.09
N GLY A 168 -20.72 4.85 28.65
CA GLY A 168 -20.66 4.63 30.09
C GLY A 168 -19.80 5.68 30.80
N ARG A 169 -18.60 5.98 30.26
CA ARG A 169 -17.69 7.01 30.81
C ARG A 169 -18.32 8.41 30.74
N VAL A 170 -19.01 8.75 29.66
CA VAL A 170 -19.71 10.03 29.50
C VAL A 170 -20.76 10.20 30.61
N LYS A 171 -21.61 9.18 30.85
CA LYS A 171 -22.59 9.23 31.94
C LYS A 171 -21.95 9.41 33.31
N MET A 172 -20.82 8.74 33.56
CA MET A 172 -20.07 8.93 34.80
C MET A 172 -19.59 10.38 34.96
N PHE A 173 -19.05 10.98 33.89
CA PHE A 173 -18.63 12.37 33.93
C PHE A 173 -19.80 13.34 34.12
N GLU A 174 -20.93 13.12 33.46
CA GLU A 174 -22.16 13.91 33.68
C GLU A 174 -22.56 13.93 35.16
N THR A 175 -22.63 12.76 35.81
CA THR A 175 -22.95 12.70 37.25
C THR A 175 -21.92 13.40 38.14
N LYS A 176 -20.64 13.37 37.77
CA LYS A 176 -19.57 14.03 38.52
C LYS A 176 -19.62 15.55 38.37
N VAL A 177 -20.03 16.04 37.20
CA VAL A 177 -20.25 17.48 36.96
C VAL A 177 -21.41 17.98 37.82
N GLU A 178 -22.54 17.25 37.86
CA GLU A 178 -23.68 17.58 38.74
C GLU A 178 -23.27 17.61 40.23
N GLU A 179 -22.46 16.65 40.67
CA GLU A 179 -21.92 16.62 42.04
C GLU A 179 -21.06 17.86 42.34
N PHE A 180 -20.16 18.23 41.43
CA PHE A 180 -19.32 19.42 41.60
C PHE A 180 -20.12 20.71 41.57
N GLU A 181 -21.13 20.81 40.72
CA GLU A 181 -22.03 21.96 40.68
C GLU A 181 -22.75 22.14 42.02
N GLY A 182 -23.26 21.05 42.61
CA GLY A 182 -23.85 21.08 43.95
C GLY A 182 -22.87 21.53 45.04
N LYS A 183 -21.64 21.03 45.03
CA LYS A 183 -20.58 21.47 45.96
C LYS A 183 -20.23 22.95 45.78
N MET A 184 -20.19 23.43 44.54
CA MET A 184 -19.87 24.83 44.24
C MET A 184 -20.95 25.78 44.76
N GLN A 185 -22.23 25.44 44.56
CA GLN A 185 -23.34 26.19 45.14
C GLN A 185 -23.28 26.21 46.68
N GLN A 186 -22.88 25.10 47.31
CA GLN A 186 -22.71 25.06 48.77
C GLN A 186 -21.61 26.02 49.24
N ILE A 187 -20.45 26.02 48.57
CA ILE A 187 -19.34 26.92 48.89
C ILE A 187 -19.76 28.37 48.69
N GLU A 188 -20.45 28.69 47.59
CA GLU A 188 -20.92 30.03 47.28
C GLU A 188 -21.81 30.59 48.40
N ASN A 189 -22.78 29.79 48.86
CA ASN A 189 -23.63 30.14 50.00
C ASN A 189 -22.82 30.37 51.29
N GLN A 190 -21.83 29.51 51.57
CA GLN A 190 -20.95 29.67 52.74
C GLN A 190 -20.10 30.95 52.66
N THR A 191 -19.57 31.28 51.49
CA THR A 191 -18.83 32.55 51.30
C THR A 191 -19.70 33.76 51.50
N GLU A 192 -20.96 33.72 51.06
CA GLU A 192 -21.89 34.82 51.27
C GLU A 192 -22.22 35.02 52.76
N ASP A 193 -22.45 33.93 53.50
CA ASP A 193 -22.68 34.00 54.94
C ASP A 193 -21.43 34.45 55.71
N ASN A 194 -20.25 33.95 55.34
CA ASN A 194 -18.98 34.42 55.90
C ASN A 194 -18.76 35.91 55.62
N LEU A 195 -19.08 36.40 54.41
CA LEU A 195 -18.98 37.82 54.07
C LEU A 195 -19.89 38.69 54.94
N LYS A 196 -21.12 38.25 55.23
CA LYS A 196 -22.02 38.94 56.19
C LYS A 196 -21.40 38.98 57.58
N SER A 197 -20.79 37.88 58.03
CA SER A 197 -20.14 37.80 59.34
C SER A 197 -18.91 38.72 59.44
N VAL A 198 -18.10 38.82 58.40
CA VAL A 198 -16.93 39.73 58.32
C VAL A 198 -17.38 41.19 58.42
N LYS A 199 -18.40 41.60 57.65
CA LYS A 199 -18.96 42.96 57.74
C LYS A 199 -19.46 43.29 59.15
N ALA A 200 -20.03 42.32 59.87
CA ALA A 200 -20.47 42.51 61.24
C ALA A 200 -19.29 42.66 62.24
N LEU A 201 -18.19 41.94 62.01
CA LEU A 201 -16.97 42.09 62.81
C LEU A 201 -16.29 43.43 62.56
N GLU A 202 -16.23 43.90 61.31
CA GLU A 202 -15.69 45.21 60.92
C GLU A 202 -16.43 46.35 61.64
N LEU A 203 -17.77 46.27 61.74
CA LEU A 203 -18.55 47.23 62.52
C LEU A 203 -18.21 47.22 64.02
N LYS A 204 -17.95 46.03 64.60
CA LYS A 204 -17.55 45.89 66.01
C LYS A 204 -16.12 46.40 66.24
N GLU A 205 -15.21 46.15 65.32
CA GLU A 205 -13.84 46.65 65.36
C GLU A 205 -13.83 48.18 65.38
N ASN A 206 -14.54 48.81 64.44
CA ASN A 206 -14.71 50.27 64.41
C ASN A 206 -15.30 50.81 65.73
N GLN A 207 -16.25 50.09 66.34
CA GLN A 207 -16.82 50.48 67.63
C GLN A 207 -15.80 50.40 68.78
N ILE A 208 -14.95 49.38 68.80
CA ILE A 208 -13.87 49.24 69.79
C ILE A 208 -12.80 50.31 69.57
N GLU A 209 -12.43 50.61 68.32
CA GLU A 209 -11.42 51.64 68.01
C GLU A 209 -11.84 53.01 68.55
N VAL A 210 -13.13 53.37 68.42
CA VAL A 210 -13.69 54.58 69.04
C VAL A 210 -13.58 54.52 70.56
N GLN A 211 -13.98 53.41 71.19
CA GLN A 211 -13.89 53.25 72.66
C GLN A 211 -12.45 53.35 73.18
N ILE A 212 -11.47 52.80 72.45
CA ILE A 212 -10.04 52.91 72.80
C ILE A 212 -9.60 54.38 72.73
N LYS A 213 -9.99 55.11 71.68
CA LYS A 213 -9.69 56.54 71.55
C LYS A 213 -10.23 57.35 72.72
N ASP A 214 -11.46 57.09 73.12
CA ASP A 214 -12.10 57.76 74.26
C ASP A 214 -11.35 57.47 75.57
N LEU A 215 -10.89 56.23 75.80
CA LEU A 215 -10.08 55.86 76.97
C LEU A 215 -8.71 56.57 77.00
N PHE A 216 -8.04 56.70 75.86
CA PHE A 216 -6.75 57.40 75.77
C PHE A 216 -6.86 58.92 75.88
N ASP A 217 -8.00 59.52 75.48
CA ASP A 217 -8.27 60.94 75.71
C ASP A 217 -8.63 61.22 77.18
N GLU A 218 -9.21 60.25 77.91
CA GLU A 218 -9.46 60.32 79.36
C GLU A 218 -8.19 60.10 80.22
N GLU A 219 -7.17 59.40 79.72
CA GLU A 219 -5.88 59.16 80.42
C GLU A 219 -4.79 60.24 80.19
N LYS A 220 -5.14 61.44 79.70
CA LYS A 220 -4.22 62.60 79.71
C LYS A 220 -4.06 63.24 81.10
N GLU A 221 -3.72 62.42 82.09
CA GLU A 221 -3.10 62.87 83.34
C GLU A 221 -2.31 61.73 84.03
N PHE A 222 -1.52 60.93 83.30
CA PHE A 222 -0.48 60.13 83.96
C PHE A 222 0.77 59.91 83.11
N ASP A 223 1.88 60.42 83.63
CA ASP A 223 3.22 60.44 83.05
C ASP A 223 3.93 59.12 83.43
N ILE A 224 4.17 58.21 82.49
CA ILE A 224 5.10 57.10 82.67
C ILE A 224 5.96 56.90 81.43
N SER A 225 7.21 57.30 81.61
CA SER A 225 8.40 56.91 80.85
C SER A 225 8.64 55.38 80.80
N ASN A 226 9.19 54.92 79.67
CA ASN A 226 9.89 53.64 79.42
C ASN A 226 9.05 52.39 79.07
N MET A 227 9.14 51.94 77.81
CA MET A 227 10.08 50.90 77.35
C MET A 227 9.89 50.70 75.84
N ASP A 228 10.88 51.11 75.07
CA ASP A 228 11.17 50.52 73.75
C ASP A 228 11.60 49.06 74.01
N ASP A 229 10.89 48.09 73.45
CA ASP A 229 11.55 46.86 73.03
C ASP A 229 10.84 46.23 71.83
N GLN A 230 11.68 45.97 70.84
CA GLN A 230 11.39 45.55 69.49
C GLN A 230 10.63 44.21 69.46
N PHE A 231 9.47 44.18 68.82
CA PHE A 231 8.95 42.98 68.18
C PHE A 231 8.38 43.32 66.81
N SER A 232 9.25 43.38 65.81
CA SER A 232 8.87 43.23 64.41
C SER A 232 8.79 41.74 64.09
N ILE A 233 7.58 41.18 64.12
CA ILE A 233 7.28 39.91 63.45
C ILE A 233 7.13 40.24 61.97
N THR A 234 8.15 39.89 61.17
CA THR A 234 8.04 39.78 59.72
C THR A 234 7.36 38.46 59.42
N ILE A 235 6.09 38.53 59.03
CA ILE A 235 5.39 37.40 58.39
C ILE A 235 5.86 37.40 56.93
N ASP A 236 6.94 36.67 56.68
CA ASP A 236 7.28 36.14 55.36
C ASP A 236 6.47 34.84 55.18
N GLY A 237 5.80 34.69 54.05
CA GLY A 237 4.92 33.55 53.84
C GLY A 237 3.99 33.63 52.65
N THR A 238 4.44 34.15 51.51
CA THR A 238 3.80 33.95 50.19
C THR A 238 4.74 34.45 49.08
N SER A 239 5.82 33.72 48.75
CA SER A 239 6.69 34.11 47.62
C SER A 239 7.44 32.96 46.90
N GLU A 240 7.23 31.69 47.25
CA GLU A 240 8.04 30.61 46.64
C GLU A 240 7.75 30.39 45.14
N GLU A 241 6.55 30.69 44.64
CA GLU A 241 6.22 30.55 43.21
C GLU A 241 6.69 31.71 42.33
N ILE A 242 6.79 32.94 42.88
CA ILE A 242 7.17 34.14 42.11
C ILE A 242 8.70 34.25 41.97
N GLY A 243 9.45 33.82 42.98
CA GLY A 243 10.91 33.97 42.99
C GLY A 243 11.64 33.18 41.90
N ILE A 244 11.18 31.98 41.52
CA ILE A 244 11.87 31.12 40.54
C ILE A 244 11.78 31.69 39.11
N LEU A 245 10.63 32.25 38.74
CA LEU A 245 10.43 32.84 37.40
C LEU A 245 11.28 34.11 37.21
N ASP A 246 11.37 34.95 38.23
CA ASP A 246 12.20 36.17 38.20
C ASP A 246 13.69 35.82 38.18
N ASN A 247 14.13 34.83 38.96
CA ASN A 247 15.50 34.32 38.93
C ASN A 247 15.90 33.74 37.55
N LEU A 248 14.99 33.03 36.87
CA LEU A 248 15.23 32.51 35.52
C LEU A 248 15.32 33.64 34.47
N ARG A 249 14.54 34.72 34.62
CA ARG A 249 14.62 35.89 33.73
C ARG A 249 15.91 36.68 33.88
N GLU A 250 16.48 36.70 35.09
CA GLU A 250 17.75 37.37 35.37
C GLU A 250 18.97 36.55 34.93
N SER A 251 18.79 35.26 34.62
CA SER A 251 19.87 34.41 34.12
C SER A 251 20.30 34.79 32.70
N SER A 252 21.62 34.83 32.49
CA SER A 252 22.22 35.08 31.16
C SER A 252 22.03 33.91 30.17
N ASP A 253 21.76 32.70 30.67
CA ASP A 253 21.55 31.50 29.85
C ASP A 253 20.54 30.57 30.56
N PRO A 254 19.25 30.94 30.57
CA PRO A 254 18.23 30.20 31.32
C PRO A 254 18.02 28.79 30.78
N ALA A 255 18.22 28.58 29.48
CA ALA A 255 18.16 27.25 28.86
C ALA A 255 19.27 26.34 29.40
N LYS A 256 20.51 26.83 29.46
CA LYS A 256 21.61 26.05 30.04
C LYS A 256 21.41 25.79 31.53
N LEU A 257 20.98 26.80 32.30
CA LEU A 257 20.76 26.67 33.74
C LEU A 257 19.74 25.57 34.07
N VAL A 258 18.60 25.56 33.37
CA VAL A 258 17.57 24.52 33.57
C VAL A 258 18.10 23.15 33.16
N LEU A 259 18.84 23.05 32.04
CA LEU A 259 19.45 21.79 31.61
C LEU A 259 20.47 21.26 32.62
N ASP A 260 21.31 22.12 33.18
CA ASP A 260 22.30 21.77 34.21
C ASP A 260 21.62 21.27 35.50
N ILE A 261 20.50 21.86 35.90
CA ILE A 261 19.69 21.43 37.06
C ILE A 261 19.10 20.04 36.84
N ILE A 262 18.57 19.78 35.64
CA ILE A 262 17.97 18.48 35.28
C ILE A 262 19.05 17.39 35.23
N LEU A 263 20.21 17.69 34.65
CA LEU A 263 21.31 16.73 34.51
C LEU A 263 22.06 16.47 35.83
N ASN A 264 22.11 17.46 36.73
CA ASN A 264 22.81 17.38 38.02
C ASN A 264 21.91 17.80 39.19
N PRO A 265 20.88 16.99 39.52
CA PRO A 265 19.96 17.32 40.60
C PRO A 265 20.72 17.36 41.93
N THR A 266 20.52 18.42 42.71
CA THR A 266 21.18 18.63 44.02
C THR A 266 20.72 17.60 45.07
N ILE A 267 19.60 16.92 44.80
CA ILE A 267 19.02 15.83 45.59
C ILE A 267 19.05 14.56 44.70
N PRO A 268 19.67 13.45 45.12
CA PRO A 268 19.72 12.24 44.32
C PRO A 268 18.32 11.65 44.08
N LEU A 269 17.84 11.66 42.83
CA LEU A 269 16.61 10.97 42.43
C LEU A 269 16.74 9.46 42.61
N PRO A 270 15.65 8.75 43.01
CA PRO A 270 15.68 7.32 43.27
C PRO A 270 15.83 6.51 41.98
N LYS A 271 17.07 6.29 41.52
CA LYS A 271 17.38 5.52 40.31
C LYS A 271 16.70 4.14 40.35
N LYS A 272 15.72 3.91 39.48
CA LYS A 272 15.09 2.59 39.29
C LYS A 272 15.88 1.81 38.24
N GLY A 273 16.90 1.08 38.69
CA GLY A 273 17.73 0.23 37.82
C GLY A 273 18.61 1.05 36.86
N ASP A 274 19.59 0.39 36.25
CA ASP A 274 20.69 1.03 35.52
C ASP A 274 20.22 2.10 34.51
N LYS A 275 20.62 3.36 34.78
CA LYS A 275 20.62 4.53 33.87
C LYS A 275 19.29 5.20 33.50
N ALA A 276 18.19 4.97 34.21
CA ALA A 276 16.96 5.71 33.94
C ALA A 276 16.97 7.12 34.59
N VAL A 277 16.83 8.17 33.77
CA VAL A 277 16.53 9.55 34.20
C VAL A 277 15.05 9.59 34.60
N ILE A 278 14.76 9.89 35.85
CA ILE A 278 13.39 9.98 36.37
C ILE A 278 12.95 11.44 36.31
N ILE A 279 11.90 11.72 35.55
CA ILE A 279 11.28 13.04 35.53
C ILE A 279 10.39 13.17 36.76
N ASP A 280 10.61 14.21 37.56
CA ASP A 280 9.74 14.61 38.67
C ASP A 280 8.90 15.86 38.31
N GLU A 281 7.90 16.17 39.14
CA GLU A 281 7.02 17.34 38.96
C GLU A 281 7.78 18.67 38.98
N GLY A 282 8.91 18.74 39.72
CA GLY A 282 9.74 19.95 39.79
C GLY A 282 10.46 20.25 38.47
N TRP A 283 10.92 19.21 37.76
CA TRP A 283 11.55 19.36 36.45
C TRP A 283 10.55 19.81 35.39
N ILE A 284 9.34 19.25 35.43
CA ILE A 284 8.25 19.69 34.56
C ILE A 284 7.94 21.16 34.81
N TYR A 285 7.80 21.57 36.06
CA TYR A 285 7.57 22.97 36.42
C TYR A 285 8.67 23.90 35.88
N LEU A 286 9.95 23.54 36.05
CA LEU A 286 11.06 24.34 35.53
C LEU A 286 11.06 24.46 34.00
N LEU A 287 10.75 23.36 33.29
CA LEU A 287 10.64 23.36 31.83
C LEU A 287 9.45 24.19 31.37
N GLU A 288 8.32 24.16 32.07
CA GLU A 288 7.16 25.02 31.79
C GLU A 288 7.49 26.49 31.98
N GLN A 289 8.17 26.87 33.08
CA GLN A 289 8.63 28.25 33.28
C GLN A 289 9.59 28.69 32.18
N LEU A 290 10.52 27.83 31.77
CA LEU A 290 11.44 28.12 30.66
C LEU A 290 10.70 28.26 29.33
N MET A 291 9.69 27.42 29.10
CA MET A 291 8.81 27.53 27.94
C MET A 291 8.04 28.85 27.97
N ILE A 292 7.57 29.31 29.15
CA ILE A 292 6.94 30.62 29.35
C ILE A 292 7.89 31.75 28.95
N ILE A 293 9.13 31.73 29.44
CA ILE A 293 10.18 32.71 29.13
C ILE A 293 10.54 32.68 27.63
N SER A 294 10.51 31.50 27.00
CA SER A 294 10.78 31.31 25.57
C SER A 294 12.11 31.94 25.12
N PRO A 295 13.26 31.43 25.59
CA PRO A 295 14.57 32.03 25.30
C PRO A 295 14.81 32.15 23.78
N ASN A 296 15.09 33.37 23.32
CA ASN A 296 15.15 33.70 21.89
C ASN A 296 16.28 32.99 21.12
N ILE A 297 17.37 32.60 21.80
CA ILE A 297 18.53 31.95 21.19
C ILE A 297 19.09 30.92 22.15
N ILE A 298 19.10 29.65 21.74
CA ILE A 298 19.74 28.55 22.47
C ILE A 298 21.04 28.20 21.76
N LYS A 299 22.15 28.20 22.50
CA LYS A 299 23.49 27.87 21.97
C LYS A 299 23.52 26.43 21.47
N SER A 300 24.29 26.18 20.41
CA SER A 300 24.37 24.84 19.79
C SER A 300 24.86 23.76 20.76
N CYS A 301 25.84 24.06 21.62
CA CYS A 301 26.32 23.13 22.64
C CYS A 301 25.22 22.69 23.62
N VAL A 302 24.36 23.63 24.03
CA VAL A 302 23.24 23.35 24.94
C VAL A 302 22.20 22.48 24.24
N ARG A 303 21.98 22.68 22.93
CA ARG A 303 21.11 21.80 22.12
C ARG A 303 21.64 20.38 22.01
N ASP A 304 22.95 20.18 21.88
CA ASP A 304 23.56 18.85 21.79
C ASP A 304 23.39 18.06 23.11
N GLU A 305 23.51 18.76 24.25
CA GLU A 305 23.25 18.19 25.57
C GLU A 305 21.76 17.88 25.77
N ALA A 306 20.87 18.80 25.40
CA ALA A 306 19.43 18.58 25.44
C ALA A 306 18.97 17.44 24.51
N LEU A 307 19.65 17.24 23.37
CA LEU A 307 19.37 16.13 22.46
C LEU A 307 19.74 14.78 23.09
N LYS A 308 20.86 14.69 23.82
CA LYS A 308 21.22 13.47 24.55
C LYS A 308 20.15 13.13 25.59
N LEU A 309 19.72 14.13 26.36
CA LEU A 309 18.65 13.98 27.34
C LEU A 309 17.33 13.54 26.68
N ALA A 310 16.96 14.16 25.55
CA ALA A 310 15.75 13.78 24.81
C ALA A 310 15.81 12.33 24.31
N CYS A 311 16.98 11.85 23.86
CA CYS A 311 17.19 10.46 23.47
C CYS A 311 17.08 9.50 24.66
N GLU A 312 17.62 9.86 25.82
CA GLU A 312 17.51 9.06 27.05
C GLU A 312 16.05 8.96 27.51
N LEU A 313 15.33 10.07 27.53
CA LEU A 313 13.90 10.10 27.86
C LEU A 313 13.08 9.27 26.87
N LYS A 314 13.37 9.37 25.57
CA LYS A 314 12.72 8.55 24.56
C LYS A 314 12.97 7.06 24.75
N ALA A 315 14.18 6.65 25.10
CA ALA A 315 14.49 5.25 25.39
C ALA A 315 13.78 4.74 26.66
N ASN A 316 13.49 5.63 27.62
CA ASN A 316 12.80 5.29 28.87
C ASN A 316 11.27 5.21 28.70
N MET A 317 10.70 5.85 27.67
CA MET A 317 9.29 5.70 27.30
C MET A 317 9.05 4.30 26.70
N LYS A 318 8.36 3.41 27.43
CA LYS A 318 7.92 2.11 26.88
C LYS A 318 6.88 2.32 25.77
N GLU A 319 6.80 1.42 24.79
CA GLU A 319 5.86 1.46 23.63
C GLU A 319 4.37 1.69 23.98
N ASN A 320 3.95 1.50 25.24
CA ASN A 320 2.58 1.68 25.72
C ASN A 320 2.51 2.74 26.84
N THR A 321 2.85 3.99 26.54
CA THR A 321 3.09 5.07 27.51
C THR A 321 1.93 5.37 28.48
N GLU A 322 1.92 4.71 29.64
CA GLU A 322 1.16 5.07 30.86
C GLU A 322 1.84 6.18 31.70
N ASN A 323 2.98 6.70 31.23
CA ASN A 323 3.82 7.66 31.95
C ASN A 323 3.72 9.06 31.33
N SER A 324 2.65 9.79 31.70
CA SER A 324 2.30 11.11 31.14
C SER A 324 3.34 12.20 31.42
N LEU A 325 4.05 12.13 32.55
CA LEU A 325 5.07 13.11 32.93
C LEU A 325 6.32 12.99 32.06
N GLU A 326 6.77 11.77 31.77
CA GLU A 326 7.94 11.57 30.91
C GLU A 326 7.67 11.99 29.46
N ALA A 327 6.46 11.69 28.98
CA ALA A 327 5.99 12.15 27.68
C ALA A 327 5.91 13.68 27.60
N LEU A 328 5.38 14.34 28.65
CA LEU A 328 5.33 15.79 28.72
C LEU A 328 6.73 16.42 28.77
N GLY A 329 7.62 15.90 29.62
CA GLY A 329 8.99 16.38 29.74
C GLY A 329 9.78 16.24 28.43
N PHE A 330 9.62 15.11 27.73
CA PHE A 330 10.17 14.91 26.40
C PHE A 330 9.69 15.97 25.40
N LEU A 331 8.38 16.21 25.32
CA LEU A 331 7.81 17.22 24.40
C LEU A 331 8.25 18.65 24.74
N LEU A 332 8.33 18.99 26.03
CA LEU A 332 8.83 20.28 26.49
C LEU A 332 10.28 20.50 26.06
N ILE A 333 11.15 19.49 26.18
CA ILE A 333 12.54 19.56 25.72
C ILE A 333 12.59 19.74 24.19
N LEU A 334 11.83 18.96 23.41
CA LEU A 334 11.83 19.13 21.96
C LEU A 334 11.39 20.53 21.53
N SER A 335 10.37 21.05 22.19
CA SER A 335 9.79 22.37 21.94
C SER A 335 10.78 23.48 22.29
N ILE A 336 11.32 23.48 23.51
CA ILE A 336 12.18 24.56 24.00
C ILE A 336 13.48 24.59 23.20
N TYR A 337 14.13 23.44 23.01
CA TYR A 337 15.46 23.34 22.41
C TYR A 337 15.44 23.19 20.88
N GLY A 338 14.25 23.20 20.25
CA GLY A 338 14.09 23.12 18.80
C GLY A 338 14.64 21.82 18.22
N LEU A 339 14.27 20.68 18.82
CA LEU A 339 14.85 19.36 18.51
C LEU A 339 13.91 18.43 17.73
N VAL A 340 12.72 18.90 17.33
CA VAL A 340 11.71 18.08 16.64
C VAL A 340 12.27 17.37 15.40
N ASN A 341 13.09 18.06 14.61
CA ASN A 341 13.66 17.55 13.35
C ASN A 341 14.65 16.37 13.54
N TYR A 342 15.01 16.01 14.78
CA TYR A 342 15.87 14.87 15.09
C TYR A 342 15.08 13.58 15.38
N PHE A 343 13.75 13.65 15.40
CA PHE A 343 12.86 12.55 15.72
C PHE A 343 11.83 12.33 14.61
N ASP A 344 11.23 11.13 14.59
CA ASP A 344 10.12 10.82 13.68
C ASP A 344 8.90 11.68 14.01
N GLU A 345 8.45 12.46 13.04
CA GLU A 345 7.40 13.47 13.24
C GLU A 345 6.05 12.83 13.62
N ASP A 346 5.73 11.65 13.08
CA ASP A 346 4.46 10.97 13.35
C ASP A 346 4.46 10.32 14.74
N GLU A 347 5.60 9.79 15.18
CA GLU A 347 5.80 9.29 16.54
C GLU A 347 5.69 10.43 17.58
N VAL A 348 6.37 11.56 17.34
CA VAL A 348 6.27 12.74 18.23
C VAL A 348 4.84 13.27 18.25
N PHE A 349 4.14 13.27 17.12
CA PHE A 349 2.73 13.69 17.06
C PHE A 349 1.80 12.77 17.87
N LYS A 350 2.02 11.45 17.86
CA LYS A 350 1.26 10.50 18.70
C LYS A 350 1.45 10.78 20.19
N ILE A 351 2.69 11.03 20.61
CA ILE A 351 3.03 11.40 22.00
C ILE A 351 2.35 12.73 22.36
N PHE A 352 2.40 13.72 21.45
CA PHE A 352 1.70 14.99 21.62
C PHE A 352 0.19 14.83 21.76
N ALA A 353 -0.47 14.04 20.91
CA ALA A 353 -1.91 13.82 20.97
C ALA A 353 -2.34 13.22 22.32
N TYR A 354 -1.55 12.26 22.84
CA TYR A 354 -1.76 11.69 24.16
C TYR A 354 -1.59 12.75 25.27
N VAL A 355 -0.47 13.46 25.31
CA VAL A 355 -0.21 14.48 26.34
C VAL A 355 -1.20 15.64 26.27
N ALA A 356 -1.62 16.07 25.07
CA ALA A 356 -2.60 17.14 24.88
C ALA A 356 -3.98 16.76 25.46
N SER A 357 -4.30 15.48 25.58
CA SER A 357 -5.52 15.01 26.24
C SER A 357 -5.44 15.04 27.77
N ALA A 358 -4.22 15.07 28.34
CA ALA A 358 -3.96 14.97 29.78
C ALA A 358 -3.38 16.25 30.41
N ALA A 359 -2.80 17.15 29.61
CA ALA A 359 -2.13 18.37 30.06
C ALA A 359 -3.07 19.59 30.06
N GLU A 360 -2.64 20.68 30.71
CA GLU A 360 -3.37 21.94 30.66
C GLU A 360 -3.47 22.49 29.23
N TYR A 361 -4.65 23.02 28.88
CA TYR A 361 -4.93 23.58 27.55
C TYR A 361 -3.88 24.62 27.11
N LYS A 362 -3.39 25.45 28.02
CA LYS A 362 -2.39 26.49 27.72
C LYS A 362 -1.05 25.89 27.27
N ILE A 363 -0.61 24.81 27.94
CA ILE A 363 0.64 24.11 27.63
C ILE A 363 0.50 23.36 26.30
N ALA A 364 -0.62 22.65 26.11
CA ALA A 364 -0.92 21.92 24.87
C ALA A 364 -0.93 22.84 23.63
N VAL A 365 -1.58 24.01 23.72
CA VAL A 365 -1.59 25.01 22.63
C VAL A 365 -0.18 25.53 22.33
N LYS A 366 0.63 25.77 23.36
CA LYS A 366 2.00 26.26 23.18
C LYS A 366 2.89 25.20 22.53
N LEU A 367 2.78 23.95 22.96
CA LEU A 367 3.47 22.79 22.37
C LEU A 367 3.08 22.58 20.92
N CYS A 368 1.78 22.65 20.60
CA CYS A 368 1.30 22.53 19.22
C CYS A 368 1.95 23.55 18.29
N ARG A 369 2.07 24.81 18.75
CA ARG A 369 2.67 25.90 17.98
C ARG A 369 4.17 25.72 17.78
N THR A 370 4.91 25.37 18.84
CA THR A 370 6.37 25.26 18.80
C THR A 370 6.85 23.99 18.11
N LEU A 371 6.10 22.89 18.22
CA LEU A 371 6.40 21.63 17.55
C LEU A 371 5.98 21.62 16.07
N GLY A 372 5.20 22.63 15.62
CA GLY A 372 4.78 22.75 14.23
C GLY A 372 3.57 21.89 13.84
N PHE A 373 2.78 21.44 14.82
CA PHE A 373 1.66 20.53 14.60
C PHE A 373 0.32 21.20 14.26
N ALA A 374 0.30 22.52 14.08
CA ALA A 374 -0.93 23.28 13.79
C ALA A 374 -1.75 22.71 12.61
N ASN A 375 -1.07 22.30 11.52
CA ASN A 375 -1.74 21.72 10.35
C ASN A 375 -2.27 20.31 10.62
N LYS A 376 -1.48 19.46 11.29
CA LYS A 376 -1.86 18.08 11.65
C LYS A 376 -3.05 18.04 12.61
N VAL A 377 -3.13 18.98 13.55
CA VAL A 377 -4.30 19.10 14.45
C VAL A 377 -5.55 19.53 13.69
N SER A 378 -5.43 20.44 12.71
CA SER A 378 -6.55 20.84 11.85
C SER A 378 -7.09 19.66 11.05
N ASP A 379 -6.21 18.87 10.42
CA ASP A 379 -6.58 17.67 9.67
C ASP A 379 -7.25 16.62 10.57
N PHE A 380 -6.77 16.49 11.81
CA PHE A 380 -7.37 15.61 12.80
C PHE A 380 -8.79 16.06 13.14
N VAL A 381 -9.03 17.34 13.42
CA VAL A 381 -10.39 17.85 13.73
C VAL A 381 -11.33 17.78 12.53
N GLU A 382 -10.86 18.05 11.31
CA GLU A 382 -11.70 17.99 10.10
C GLU A 382 -12.13 16.56 9.75
N LYS A 383 -11.28 15.56 10.04
CA LYS A 383 -11.57 14.14 9.81
C LYS A 383 -12.66 13.56 10.72
N TYR A 384 -12.95 14.20 11.86
CA TYR A 384 -13.99 13.79 12.81
C TYR A 384 -15.22 14.72 12.82
N SER A 385 -15.26 15.74 11.94
CA SER A 385 -16.39 16.68 11.80
C SER A 385 -17.14 16.57 10.47
N ARG A 386 -16.75 15.62 9.61
CA ARG A 386 -17.52 15.12 8.45
C ARG A 386 -17.92 13.68 8.67
#